data_AF-A0A7M5WR91-F1
#
_entry.id   AF-A0A7M5WR91-F1
#
_cell.length_a   1.000
_cell.length_b   1.000
_cell.length_c   1.000
_cell.angle_alpha   90.00
_cell.angle_beta   90.00
_cell.angle_gamma   90.00
#
_symmetry.space_group_name_H-M   'P 1'
#
loop_
_entity.id
_entity.type
_entity.pdbx_description
1 polymer ?
#
loop_
_entity_poly.entity_id
_entity_poly.type
_entity_poly.pdbx_seq_one_letter_code
_entity_poly.pdbx_strand_id
1 'polypeptide(L)'
;MDKSNTSTTPCLQNHNSSRKILFWRILNCIMGIFFMVAMGLQANDPDPAVWMLLYGITGAVSFSIVISSSLQGKRLWRIFVAVHFVCCLAMLAYVIMFYSHVIDKSSNILHNEEGRELSGVILVQLWLAIILSVSIYHEKIRECFGRSRESNNVQMA
;
A
#
# COMPACT_ATOMS: atom_id res chain seq x y z
N MET A 1 -36.99 1.33 -34.76
CA MET A 1 -35.58 1.29 -34.30
C MET A 1 -35.60 1.65 -32.84
N ASP A 2 -35.58 0.62 -32.00
CA ASP A 2 -35.99 0.72 -30.60
C ASP A 2 -34.88 1.29 -29.72
N LYS A 3 -35.21 2.34 -28.97
CA LYS A 3 -34.36 2.96 -27.96
C LYS A 3 -34.55 2.18 -26.65
N SER A 4 -33.86 1.06 -26.51
CA SER A 4 -33.80 0.34 -25.23
C SER A 4 -32.36 -0.04 -24.95
N ASN A 5 -31.65 0.73 -24.10
CA ASN A 5 -30.45 0.28 -23.35
C ASN A 5 -29.83 1.38 -22.45
N THR A 6 -30.61 2.25 -21.81
CA THR A 6 -30.06 3.29 -20.90
C THR A 6 -30.71 3.32 -19.53
N SER A 7 -31.09 2.15 -19.01
CA SER A 7 -31.72 2.04 -17.69
C SER A 7 -31.40 0.73 -16.95
N THR A 8 -30.27 0.10 -17.23
CA THR A 8 -29.59 -0.85 -16.31
C THR A 8 -28.53 -0.10 -15.49
N THR A 9 -28.96 0.95 -14.79
CA THR A 9 -29.27 0.99 -13.36
C THR A 9 -28.03 1.20 -12.45
N PRO A 10 -27.90 2.36 -11.79
CA PRO A 10 -26.76 2.72 -10.92
C PRO A 10 -26.49 1.74 -9.75
N CYS A 11 -27.43 0.84 -9.44
CA CYS A 11 -27.24 -0.20 -8.43
C CYS A 11 -26.14 -1.22 -8.78
N LEU A 12 -26.00 -1.61 -10.05
CA LEU A 12 -24.93 -2.53 -10.48
C LEU A 12 -23.55 -1.85 -10.42
N GLN A 13 -23.47 -0.57 -10.76
CA GLN A 13 -22.26 0.24 -10.68
C GLN A 13 -21.83 0.45 -9.21
N ASN A 14 -22.80 0.72 -8.33
CA ASN A 14 -22.59 0.83 -6.88
C ASN A 14 -22.11 -0.49 -6.27
N HIS A 15 -22.74 -1.61 -6.61
CA HIS A 15 -22.33 -2.94 -6.15
C HIS A 15 -20.90 -3.30 -6.59
N ASN A 16 -20.52 -3.00 -7.83
CA ASN A 16 -19.16 -3.21 -8.32
C ASN A 16 -18.12 -2.35 -7.59
N SER A 17 -18.45 -1.10 -7.25
CA SER A 17 -17.56 -0.23 -6.47
C SER A 17 -17.38 -0.71 -5.03
N SER A 18 -18.46 -1.16 -4.38
CA SER A 18 -18.45 -1.70 -3.03
C SER A 18 -17.62 -2.98 -2.92
N ARG A 19 -17.74 -3.90 -3.90
CA ARG A 19 -16.92 -5.12 -3.96
C ARG A 19 -15.43 -4.81 -4.12
N LYS A 20 -15.06 -3.83 -4.93
CA LYS A 20 -13.66 -3.39 -5.09
C LYS A 20 -13.08 -2.82 -3.79
N ILE A 21 -13.86 -1.99 -3.09
CA ILE A 21 -13.46 -1.42 -1.80
C ILE A 21 -13.31 -2.52 -0.76
N LEU A 22 -14.26 -3.46 -0.69
CA LEU A 22 -14.20 -4.59 0.23
C LEU A 22 -12.98 -5.47 -0.04
N PHE A 23 -12.74 -5.83 -1.30
CA PHE A 23 -11.56 -6.61 -1.70
C PHE A 23 -10.26 -5.91 -1.28
N TRP A 24 -10.15 -4.61 -1.55
CA TRP A 24 -8.98 -3.81 -1.14
C TRP A 24 -8.79 -3.80 0.39
N ARG A 25 -9.87 -3.69 1.17
CA ARG A 25 -9.81 -3.78 2.64
C ARG A 25 -9.40 -5.17 3.11
N ILE A 26 -9.90 -6.24 2.49
CA ILE A 26 -9.51 -7.62 2.83
C ILE A 26 -8.01 -7.82 2.60
N LEU A 27 -7.49 -7.41 1.44
CA LEU A 27 -6.05 -7.50 1.16
C LEU A 27 -5.21 -6.74 2.19
N ASN A 28 -5.61 -5.51 2.54
CA ASN A 28 -4.90 -4.73 3.56
C ASN A 28 -5.05 -5.32 4.97
N CYS A 29 -6.14 -6.03 5.27
CA CYS A 29 -6.29 -6.75 6.53
C CYS A 29 -5.29 -7.91 6.61
N ILE A 30 -5.23 -8.73 5.55
CA ILE A 30 -4.30 -9.86 5.45
C ILE A 30 -2.85 -9.36 5.58
N MET A 31 -2.49 -8.34 4.79
CA MET A 31 -1.14 -7.77 4.82
C MET A 31 -0.82 -7.07 6.14
N GLY A 32 -1.81 -6.40 6.75
CA GLY A 32 -1.66 -5.81 8.08
C GLY A 32 -1.32 -6.86 9.14
N ILE A 33 -2.08 -7.97 9.18
CA ILE A 33 -1.80 -9.10 10.08
C ILE A 33 -0.42 -9.68 9.80
N PHE A 34 -0.09 -9.91 8.52
CA PHE A 34 1.22 -10.41 8.12
C PHE A 34 2.36 -9.55 8.67
N PHE A 35 2.29 -8.23 8.52
CA PHE A 35 3.34 -7.33 9.03
C PHE A 35 3.37 -7.24 10.55
N MET A 36 2.23 -7.38 11.24
CA MET A 36 2.23 -7.44 12.72
C MET A 36 2.86 -8.73 13.24
N VAL A 37 2.62 -9.86 12.57
CA VAL A 37 3.29 -11.12 12.89
C VAL A 37 4.79 -11.00 12.61
N ALA A 38 5.18 -10.46 11.46
CA ALA A 38 6.58 -10.21 11.12
C ALA A 38 7.25 -9.32 12.19
N MET A 39 6.62 -8.22 12.59
CA MET A 39 7.08 -7.36 13.69
C MET A 39 7.31 -8.16 14.98
N GLY A 40 6.37 -9.04 15.36
CA GLY A 40 6.49 -9.84 16.58
C GLY A 40 7.67 -10.82 16.54
N LEU A 41 7.99 -11.38 15.38
CA LEU A 41 9.12 -12.29 15.23
C LEU A 41 10.49 -11.61 15.44
N GLN A 42 10.58 -10.31 15.13
CA GLN A 42 11.84 -9.56 15.23
C GLN A 42 12.25 -9.27 16.67
N ALA A 43 11.39 -9.51 17.67
CA ALA A 43 11.76 -9.35 19.07
C ALA A 43 12.91 -10.28 19.51
N ASN A 44 13.20 -11.32 18.72
CA ASN A 44 14.29 -12.26 18.97
C ASN A 44 15.61 -11.89 18.26
N ASP A 45 15.61 -10.86 17.41
CA ASP A 45 16.79 -10.43 16.64
C ASP A 45 17.66 -9.47 17.51
N PRO A 46 18.97 -9.31 17.25
CA PRO A 46 19.88 -8.50 18.05
C PRO A 46 19.65 -6.98 17.91
N ASP A 47 19.03 -6.53 16.81
CA ASP A 47 18.67 -5.14 16.50
C ASP A 47 17.16 -4.96 16.25
N PRO A 48 16.31 -5.39 17.20
CA PRO A 48 14.87 -5.60 16.96
C PRO A 48 14.13 -4.31 16.64
N ALA A 49 14.59 -3.17 17.18
CA ALA A 49 13.86 -1.91 17.16
C ALA A 49 13.60 -1.38 15.74
N VAL A 50 14.61 -1.42 14.86
CA VAL A 50 14.49 -0.88 13.49
C VAL A 50 13.52 -1.72 12.68
N TRP A 51 13.65 -3.04 12.73
CA TRP A 51 12.79 -3.98 12.02
C TRP A 51 11.35 -3.95 12.52
N MET A 52 11.16 -3.95 13.85
CA MET A 52 9.84 -3.84 14.45
C MET A 52 9.14 -2.54 14.03
N LEU A 53 9.86 -1.41 14.00
CA LEU A 53 9.29 -0.13 13.58
C LEU A 53 8.90 -0.14 12.11
N LEU A 54 9.75 -0.70 11.24
CA LEU A 54 9.51 -0.79 9.80
C LEU A 54 8.25 -1.63 9.49
N TYR A 55 8.16 -2.83 10.08
CA TYR A 55 6.98 -3.69 9.90
C TYR A 55 5.75 -3.13 10.59
N GLY A 56 5.89 -2.62 11.82
CA GLY A 56 4.79 -2.07 12.62
C GLY A 56 4.11 -0.89 11.94
N ILE A 57 4.88 0.08 11.41
CA ILE A 57 4.31 1.21 10.67
C ILE A 57 3.61 0.72 9.40
N THR A 58 4.18 -0.24 8.67
CA THR A 58 3.58 -0.79 7.45
C THR A 58 2.26 -1.53 7.75
N GLY A 59 2.22 -2.28 8.86
CA GLY A 59 1.01 -2.91 9.38
C GLY A 59 -0.05 -1.87 9.77
N ALA A 60 0.33 -0.81 10.49
CA ALA A 60 -0.56 0.28 10.87
C ALA A 60 -1.13 1.04 9.66
N VAL A 61 -0.32 1.31 8.64
CA VAL A 61 -0.78 1.88 7.37
C VAL A 61 -1.82 0.98 6.72
N SER A 62 -1.57 -0.33 6.66
CA SER A 62 -2.51 -1.30 6.10
C SER A 62 -3.84 -1.31 6.89
N PHE A 63 -3.80 -1.36 8.22
CA PHE A 63 -5.01 -1.30 9.04
C PHE A 63 -5.74 0.04 8.94
N SER A 64 -5.05 1.16 8.75
CA SER A 64 -5.71 2.45 8.54
C SER A 64 -6.65 2.41 7.33
N ILE A 65 -6.26 1.70 6.26
CA ILE A 65 -7.09 1.47 5.07
C ILE A 65 -8.27 0.56 5.38
N VAL A 66 -8.06 -0.48 6.22
CA VAL A 66 -9.14 -1.36 6.69
C VAL A 66 -10.17 -0.58 7.48
N ILE A 67 -9.76 0.31 8.38
CA ILE A 67 -10.67 1.12 9.21
C ILE A 67 -11.43 2.11 8.32
N SER A 68 -10.71 2.84 7.47
CA SER A 68 -11.34 3.80 6.55
C SER A 68 -10.55 3.93 5.25
N SER A 69 -11.10 3.34 4.19
CA SER A 69 -10.54 3.47 2.84
C SER A 69 -10.53 4.92 2.32
N SER A 70 -11.35 5.80 2.91
CA SER A 70 -11.38 7.24 2.62
C SER A 70 -10.07 7.96 2.96
N LEU A 71 -9.24 7.41 3.85
CA LEU A 71 -7.96 8.02 4.27
C LEU A 71 -6.98 8.18 3.11
N GLN A 72 -7.00 7.26 2.14
CA GLN A 72 -6.22 7.35 0.89
C GLN A 72 -6.58 8.58 0.04
N GLY A 73 -7.73 9.19 0.31
CA GLY A 73 -8.12 10.45 -0.31
C GLY A 73 -7.44 11.68 0.30
N LYS A 74 -6.82 11.57 1.48
CA LYS A 74 -6.26 12.70 2.25
C LYS A 74 -4.77 12.91 1.92
N ARG A 75 -4.40 14.14 1.59
CA ARG A 75 -3.03 14.52 1.22
C ARG A 75 -2.01 14.24 2.34
N LEU A 76 -2.32 14.56 3.59
CA LEU A 76 -1.42 14.33 4.73
C LEU A 76 -1.11 12.84 4.95
N TRP A 77 -2.14 11.98 4.84
CA TRP A 77 -1.94 10.53 4.94
C TRP A 77 -1.05 10.01 3.81
N ARG A 78 -1.25 10.50 2.58
CA ARG A 78 -0.42 10.14 1.43
C ARG A 78 1.05 10.57 1.60
N ILE A 79 1.28 11.77 2.11
CA ILE A 79 2.63 12.27 2.42
C ILE A 79 3.29 11.39 3.47
N PHE A 80 2.57 11.06 4.55
CA PHE A 80 3.09 10.17 5.58
C PHE A 80 3.52 8.81 5.01
N VAL A 81 2.66 8.17 4.21
CA VAL A 81 2.99 6.88 3.56
C VAL A 81 4.16 7.02 2.58
N ALA A 82 4.24 8.13 1.85
CA ALA A 82 5.34 8.39 0.92
C ALA A 82 6.68 8.62 1.63
N VAL A 83 6.69 9.34 2.75
CA VAL A 83 7.90 9.50 3.59
C VAL A 83 8.34 8.14 4.12
N HIS A 84 7.41 7.35 4.68
CA HIS A 84 7.72 6.00 5.14
C HIS A 84 8.28 5.11 4.02
N PHE A 85 7.70 5.16 2.82
CA PHE A 85 8.20 4.46 1.63
C PHE A 85 9.64 4.84 1.26
N VAL A 86 9.99 6.14 1.35
CA VAL A 86 11.36 6.61 1.07
C VAL A 86 12.33 6.14 2.16
N CYS A 87 11.92 6.17 3.43
CA CYS A 87 12.72 5.63 4.54
C CYS A 87 12.98 4.13 4.35
N CYS A 88 11.95 3.34 4.01
CA CYS A 88 12.10 1.92 3.71
C CYS A 88 13.00 1.67 2.50
N LEU A 89 12.95 2.54 1.48
CA LEU A 89 13.82 2.42 0.30
C LEU A 89 15.29 2.68 0.67
N ALA A 90 15.54 3.67 1.52
CA ALA A 90 16.89 3.93 2.05
C ALA A 90 17.39 2.74 2.88
N MET A 91 16.53 2.15 3.71
CA MET A 91 16.84 0.92 4.46
C MET A 91 17.13 -0.25 3.52
N LEU A 92 16.35 -0.43 2.46
CA LEU A 92 16.61 -1.47 1.45
C LEU A 92 17.98 -1.31 0.82
N ALA A 93 18.33 -0.08 0.42
CA ALA A 93 19.64 0.22 -0.14
C ALA A 93 20.77 -0.06 0.87
N TYR A 94 20.58 0.33 2.13
CA TYR A 94 21.52 0.04 3.21
C TYR A 94 21.76 -1.47 3.39
N VAL A 95 20.70 -2.26 3.48
CA VAL A 95 20.78 -3.73 3.63
C VAL A 95 21.46 -4.36 2.42
N ILE A 96 21.11 -3.94 1.19
CA ILE A 96 21.76 -4.48 -0.02
C ILE A 96 23.27 -4.20 -0.01
N MET A 97 23.67 -2.98 0.35
CA MET A 97 25.08 -2.60 0.42
C MET A 97 25.82 -3.41 1.50
N PHE A 98 25.23 -3.56 2.69
CA PHE A 98 25.80 -4.35 3.77
C PHE A 98 25.90 -5.83 3.38
N TYR A 99 24.81 -6.41 2.89
CA TYR A 99 24.74 -7.80 2.43
C TYR A 99 25.76 -8.09 1.33
N SER A 100 25.94 -7.18 0.37
CA SER A 100 26.94 -7.33 -0.69
C SER A 100 28.39 -7.41 -0.19
N HIS A 101 28.65 -6.93 1.02
CA HIS A 101 29.97 -6.96 1.66
C HIS A 101 30.20 -8.21 2.52
N VAL A 102 29.13 -8.87 2.97
CA VAL A 102 29.17 -9.95 3.99
C VAL A 102 28.98 -11.34 3.38
N ILE A 103 28.53 -11.47 2.13
CA ILE A 103 28.26 -12.80 1.54
C ILE A 103 29.53 -13.64 1.37
N ASP A 104 29.56 -14.74 2.13
CA ASP A 104 30.19 -16.00 1.74
C ASP A 104 29.17 -16.90 1.01
N LYS A 105 29.59 -17.52 -0.10
CA LYS A 105 28.70 -17.96 -1.21
C LYS A 105 27.77 -19.17 -0.95
N SER A 106 27.63 -19.68 0.29
CA SER A 106 27.19 -21.07 0.49
C SER A 106 26.01 -21.35 1.43
N SER A 107 25.18 -20.37 1.83
CA SER A 107 24.01 -20.63 2.70
C SER A 107 22.67 -20.23 2.07
N ASN A 108 21.58 -20.92 2.48
CA ASN A 108 20.22 -20.60 2.07
C ASN A 108 19.84 -19.17 2.52
N ILE A 109 19.43 -18.32 1.58
CA ILE A 109 19.07 -16.91 1.83
C ILE A 109 17.99 -16.78 2.92
N LEU A 110 17.05 -17.71 3.01
CA LEU A 110 15.99 -17.71 4.02
C LEU A 110 16.44 -18.19 5.41
N HIS A 111 17.57 -18.91 5.49
CA HIS A 111 18.13 -19.39 6.75
C HIS A 111 19.06 -18.35 7.37
N ASN A 112 19.65 -17.48 6.54
CA ASN A 112 20.43 -16.36 7.03
C ASN A 112 19.52 -15.24 7.53
N GLU A 113 19.86 -14.66 8.67
CA GLU A 113 19.16 -13.54 9.29
C GLU A 113 19.07 -12.35 8.34
N GLU A 114 20.19 -11.96 7.75
CA GLU A 114 20.26 -10.84 6.81
C GLU A 114 19.40 -11.04 5.55
N GLY A 115 19.23 -12.30 5.11
CA GLY A 115 18.37 -12.61 3.97
C GLY A 115 16.88 -12.54 4.32
N ARG A 116 16.51 -12.87 5.57
CA ARG A 116 15.16 -12.65 6.10
C ARG A 116 14.84 -11.15 6.16
N GLU A 117 15.78 -10.33 6.62
CA GLU A 117 15.63 -8.87 6.65
C GLU A 117 15.48 -8.29 5.24
N LEU A 118 16.38 -8.65 4.31
CA LEU A 118 16.34 -8.18 2.92
C LEU A 118 14.99 -8.52 2.26
N SER A 119 14.55 -9.78 2.36
CA SER A 119 13.28 -10.22 1.78
C SER A 119 12.07 -9.51 2.42
N GLY A 120 12.11 -9.29 3.73
CA GLY A 120 11.06 -8.56 4.43
C GLY A 120 10.96 -7.09 4.03
N VAL A 121 12.10 -6.39 3.89
CA VAL A 121 12.09 -4.99 3.41
C VAL A 121 11.61 -4.89 1.97
N ILE A 122 11.99 -5.84 1.09
CA ILE A 122 11.47 -5.90 -0.29
C ILE A 122 9.93 -6.01 -0.28
N LEU A 123 9.37 -6.88 0.56
CA LEU A 123 7.91 -7.02 0.68
C LEU A 123 7.25 -5.74 1.17
N VAL A 124 7.83 -5.05 2.15
CA VAL A 124 7.34 -3.74 2.60
C VAL A 124 7.37 -2.72 1.46
N GLN A 125 8.47 -2.67 0.70
CA GLN A 125 8.62 -1.75 -0.41
C GLN A 125 7.54 -1.96 -1.48
N LEU A 126 7.34 -3.22 -1.88
CA LEU A 126 6.32 -3.60 -2.87
C LEU A 126 4.92 -3.24 -2.39
N TRP A 127 4.61 -3.54 -1.12
CA TRP A 127 3.27 -3.28 -0.59
C TRP A 127 2.95 -1.79 -0.51
N LEU A 128 3.89 -0.99 0.01
CA LEU A 128 3.74 0.47 0.06
C LEU A 128 3.66 1.08 -1.36
N ALA A 129 4.39 0.54 -2.34
CA ALA A 129 4.28 0.96 -3.74
C ALA A 129 2.86 0.74 -4.27
N ILE A 130 2.27 -0.43 -4.00
CA ILE A 130 0.89 -0.75 -4.43
C ILE A 130 -0.09 0.22 -3.77
N ILE A 131 0.01 0.43 -2.45
CA ILE A 131 -0.83 1.37 -1.71
C ILE A 131 -0.76 2.78 -2.32
N LEU A 132 0.46 3.30 -2.52
CA LEU A 132 0.65 4.64 -3.09
C LEU A 132 0.11 4.74 -4.52
N SER A 133 0.35 3.72 -5.34
CA SER A 133 -0.11 3.66 -6.73
C SER A 133 -1.64 3.73 -6.82
N VAL A 134 -2.34 2.92 -6.00
CA VAL A 134 -3.81 2.94 -5.91
C VAL A 134 -4.31 4.30 -5.41
N SER A 135 -3.65 4.86 -4.41
CA SER A 135 -4.01 6.15 -3.82
C SER A 135 -3.89 7.29 -4.86
N ILE A 136 -2.82 7.33 -5.64
CA ILE A 136 -2.57 8.33 -6.71
C ILE A 136 -3.56 8.15 -7.85
N TYR A 137 -3.80 6.90 -8.27
CA TYR A 137 -4.75 6.59 -9.33
C TYR A 137 -6.15 7.11 -8.98
N HIS A 138 -6.61 6.91 -7.74
CA HIS A 138 -7.91 7.39 -7.28
C HIS A 138 -7.98 8.93 -7.19
N GLU A 139 -6.88 9.60 -6.86
CA GLU A 139 -6.80 11.07 -6.89
C GLU A 139 -6.96 11.61 -8.31
N LYS A 140 -6.20 11.06 -9.27
CA LYS A 140 -6.25 11.47 -10.67
C LYS A 140 -7.65 11.31 -11.27
N ILE A 141 -8.35 10.21 -10.94
CA ILE A 141 -9.74 10.01 -11.35
C ILE A 141 -10.65 11.10 -10.79
N ARG A 142 -10.53 11.42 -9.49
CA ARG A 142 -11.36 12.46 -8.86
C ARG A 142 -11.17 13.83 -9.51
N GLU A 143 -9.93 14.18 -9.86
CA GLU A 143 -9.62 15.43 -10.56
C GLU A 143 -10.24 15.48 -11.97
N CYS A 144 -10.13 14.39 -12.74
CA CYS A 144 -10.74 14.29 -14.07
C CYS A 144 -12.27 14.47 -14.01
N PHE A 145 -12.94 13.83 -13.05
CA PHE A 145 -14.38 13.97 -12.87
C PHE A 145 -14.79 15.37 -12.40
N GLY A 146 -14.00 16.00 -11.52
CA GLY A 146 -14.23 17.37 -11.08
C GLY A 146 -14.21 18.36 -12.25
N ARG A 147 -13.17 18.28 -13.09
CA ARG A 147 -13.00 19.17 -14.25
C ARG A 147 -14.11 19.00 -15.31
N SER A 148 -14.54 17.76 -15.57
CA SER A 148 -15.64 17.51 -16.52
C SER A 148 -16.96 18.11 -16.04
N ARG A 149 -17.26 18.04 -14.73
CA ARG A 149 -18.47 18.64 -14.18
C ARG A 149 -18.47 20.16 -14.28
N GLU A 150 -17.33 20.79 -14.00
CA GLU A 150 -17.16 22.25 -14.11
C GLU A 150 -17.36 22.73 -15.55
N SER A 151 -16.77 22.05 -16.53
CA SER A 151 -16.96 22.34 -17.97
C SER A 151 -18.44 22.27 -18.38
N ASN A 152 -19.19 21.27 -17.91
CA ASN A 152 -20.61 21.12 -18.26
C ASN A 152 -21.48 22.22 -17.65
N ASN A 153 -21.16 22.68 -16.44
CA ASN A 153 -21.89 23.76 -15.79
C ASN A 153 -21.67 25.11 -16.50
N VAL A 154 -20.46 25.35 -17.03
CA VAL A 154 -20.15 26.57 -17.80
C VAL A 154 -20.89 26.59 -19.14
N GLN A 155 -21.10 25.44 -19.80
CA GLN A 155 -21.84 25.38 -21.07
C GLN A 155 -23.37 25.54 -20.92
N MET A 156 -23.90 25.38 -19.71
CA MET A 156 -25.34 25.50 -19.42
C MET A 156 -25.71 26.85 -18.80
N ALA A 157 -24.73 27.73 -18.55
CA ALA A 157 -24.91 29.10 -18.08
C ALA A 157 -24.82 30.08 -19.26
#